data_AF-A0A8S1V6D6-F1
#
_entry.id   AF-A0A8S1V6D6-F1
#
_cell.length_a   1.000
_cell.length_b   1.000
_cell.length_c   1.000
_cell.angle_alpha   90.00
_cell.angle_beta   90.00
_cell.angle_gamma   90.00
#
_symmetry.space_group_name_H-M   'P 1'
#
loop_
_entity.id
_entity.type
_entity.pdbx_description
1 polymer ?
#
loop_
_entity_poly.entity_id
_entity_poly.type
_entity_poly.pdbx_seq_one_letter_code
_entity_poly.pdbx_strand_id
1 'polypeptide(L)'
;MNYRIEKADLYIRQHRIIELFEDLTTAISYEQPGDIKKFLIEQLQLKQKFGFKTGLFKPEEIDNIFTLFDLKQDGWISKKQAIDAFKVMAASQYQLKDESIFPEKVTKKQFAEIIGEHLGIK
;
A
#
# COMPACT_ATOMS: atom_id res chain seq x y z
N MET A 1 -19.70 -6.59 -21.25
CA MET A 1 -19.25 -6.72 -19.85
C MET A 1 -20.35 -6.18 -18.95
N ASN A 2 -20.76 -6.90 -17.89
CA ASN A 2 -21.93 -6.52 -17.07
C ASN A 2 -21.56 -5.36 -16.12
N TYR A 3 -22.16 -4.18 -16.30
CA TYR A 3 -21.85 -2.94 -15.57
C TYR A 3 -21.77 -3.09 -14.05
N ARG A 4 -22.55 -4.00 -13.46
CA ARG A 4 -22.53 -4.29 -12.03
C ARG A 4 -21.22 -4.95 -11.57
N ILE A 5 -20.62 -5.79 -12.41
CA ILE A 5 -19.36 -6.49 -12.12
C ILE A 5 -18.20 -5.49 -12.11
N GLU A 6 -18.17 -4.56 -13.06
CA GLU A 6 -17.12 -3.54 -13.14
C GLU A 6 -17.14 -2.59 -11.94
N LYS A 7 -18.33 -2.16 -11.51
CA LYS A 7 -18.50 -1.38 -10.28
C LYS A 7 -18.06 -2.14 -9.03
N ALA A 8 -18.37 -3.43 -8.94
CA ALA A 8 -17.96 -4.26 -7.81
C ALA A 8 -16.43 -4.42 -7.77
N ASP A 9 -15.80 -4.68 -8.92
CA ASP A 9 -14.34 -4.79 -9.02
C ASP A 9 -13.64 -3.47 -8.64
N LEU A 10 -14.14 -2.33 -9.14
CA LEU A 10 -13.64 -1.02 -8.75
C LEU A 10 -13.73 -0.78 -7.25
N TYR A 11 -14.87 -1.10 -6.64
CA TYR A 11 -15.07 -0.95 -5.19
C TYR A 11 -14.07 -1.81 -4.41
N ILE A 12 -13.92 -3.09 -4.79
CA ILE A 12 -13.01 -4.03 -4.15
C ILE A 12 -11.56 -3.52 -4.19
N ARG A 13 -11.11 -3.02 -5.34
CA ARG A 13 -9.75 -2.49 -5.53
C ARG A 13 -9.53 -1.17 -4.83
N GLN A 14 -10.46 -0.22 -4.97
CA GLN A 14 -10.36 1.11 -4.34
C GLN A 14 -10.32 1.02 -2.81
N HIS A 15 -11.06 0.08 -2.23
CA HIS A 15 -11.11 -0.12 -0.79
C HIS A 15 -10.13 -1.18 -0.28
N ARG A 16 -9.27 -1.71 -1.16
CA ARG A 16 -8.19 -2.65 -0.80
C ARG A 16 -8.69 -3.89 -0.06
N ILE A 17 -9.86 -4.38 -0.47
CA ILE A 17 -10.53 -5.49 0.20
C ILE A 17 -9.75 -6.78 -0.03
N ILE A 18 -9.12 -6.95 -1.19
CA ILE A 18 -8.30 -8.14 -1.48
C ILE A 18 -7.11 -8.19 -0.52
N GLU A 19 -6.37 -7.09 -0.38
CA GLU A 19 -5.20 -7.01 0.49
C GLU A 19 -5.59 -7.20 1.97
N LEU A 20 -6.76 -6.71 2.38
CA LEU A 20 -7.29 -6.98 3.72
C LEU A 20 -7.49 -8.48 3.95
N PHE A 21 -8.08 -9.19 2.98
CA PHE A 21 -8.29 -10.62 3.09
C PHE A 21 -6.99 -11.41 3.05
N GLU A 22 -6.03 -11.04 2.19
CA GLU A 22 -4.70 -11.66 2.14
C GLU A 22 -3.96 -11.54 3.47
N ASP A 23 -3.98 -10.36 4.09
CA ASP A 23 -3.36 -10.11 5.39
C ASP A 23 -4.04 -10.93 6.51
N LEU A 24 -5.37 -10.92 6.57
CA LEU A 24 -6.13 -11.69 7.56
C LEU A 24 -5.91 -13.20 7.43
N THR A 25 -5.88 -13.72 6.20
CA THR A 25 -5.66 -15.14 5.93
C THR A 25 -4.21 -15.56 6.20
N THR A 26 -3.25 -14.68 5.91
CA THR A 26 -1.84 -14.88 6.30
C THR A 26 -1.70 -14.95 7.81
N ALA A 27 -2.33 -14.02 8.54
CA ALA A 27 -2.30 -13.99 10.00
C ALA A 27 -2.93 -15.26 10.61
N ILE A 28 -4.08 -15.73 10.09
CA ILE A 28 -4.68 -17.00 10.52
C ILE A 28 -3.74 -18.18 10.25
N SER A 29 -3.11 -18.21 9.07
CA SER A 29 -2.24 -19.32 8.66
C SER A 29 -0.99 -19.42 9.53
N TYR A 30 -0.47 -18.27 9.96
CA TYR A 30 0.72 -18.18 10.82
C TYR A 30 0.41 -18.45 12.29
N GLU A 31 -0.57 -17.74 12.87
CA GLU A 31 -0.88 -17.82 14.31
C GLU A 31 -1.70 -19.06 14.69
N GLN A 32 -2.42 -19.65 13.73
CA GLN A 32 -3.26 -20.83 13.91
C GLN A 32 -4.13 -20.78 15.19
N PRO A 33 -4.95 -19.71 15.36
CA PRO A 33 -5.70 -19.49 16.58
C PRO A 33 -6.77 -20.57 16.79
N GLY A 34 -6.99 -20.97 18.05
CA GLY A 34 -8.04 -21.93 18.40
C GLY A 34 -9.46 -21.43 18.11
N ASP A 35 -9.68 -20.10 18.19
CA ASP A 35 -10.93 -19.45 17.78
C ASP A 35 -10.66 -18.42 16.69
N ILE A 36 -10.80 -18.87 15.43
CA ILE A 36 -10.58 -18.07 14.23
C ILE A 36 -11.53 -16.86 14.19
N LYS A 37 -12.79 -17.03 14.60
CA LYS A 37 -13.78 -15.95 14.50
C LYS A 37 -13.44 -14.82 15.47
N LYS A 38 -13.10 -15.17 16.71
CA LYS A 38 -12.66 -14.18 17.70
C LYS A 38 -11.39 -13.46 17.24
N PHE A 39 -10.40 -14.21 16.76
CA PHE A 39 -9.16 -13.65 16.25
C PHE A 39 -9.39 -12.66 15.10
N LEU A 40 -10.20 -13.02 14.10
CA LEU A 40 -10.53 -12.14 12.98
C LEU A 40 -11.22 -10.84 13.43
N ILE A 41 -12.16 -10.92 14.39
CA ILE A 41 -12.84 -9.74 14.92
C ILE A 41 -11.83 -8.80 15.58
N GLU A 42 -10.93 -9.34 16.39
CA GLU A 42 -9.87 -8.55 17.05
C GLU A 42 -8.93 -7.91 16.02
N GLN A 43 -8.47 -8.66 15.01
CA GLN A 43 -7.63 -8.14 13.93
C GLN A 43 -8.32 -7.02 13.14
N LEU A 44 -9.62 -7.18 12.82
CA LEU A 44 -10.40 -6.16 12.14
C LEU A 44 -10.60 -4.91 13.01
N GLN A 45 -10.84 -5.07 14.31
CA GLN A 45 -10.97 -3.94 15.25
C GLN A 45 -9.65 -3.16 15.38
N LEU A 46 -8.51 -3.86 15.43
CA LEU A 46 -7.19 -3.25 15.40
C LEU A 46 -7.00 -2.44 14.11
N LYS A 47 -7.27 -3.04 12.94
CA LYS A 47 -7.17 -2.36 11.64
C LYS A 47 -8.19 -1.23 11.48
N GLN A 48 -9.34 -1.27 12.13
CA GLN A 48 -10.30 -0.16 12.13
C GLN A 48 -9.79 1.01 12.97
N LYS A 49 -9.24 0.72 14.17
CA LYS A 49 -8.76 1.73 15.12
C LYS A 49 -7.47 2.40 14.66
N PHE A 50 -6.54 1.59 14.15
CA PHE A 50 -5.23 2.06 13.72
C PHE A 50 -5.19 2.34 12.22
N GLY A 51 -6.23 1.99 11.45
CA GLY A 51 -6.17 1.96 9.99
C GLY A 51 -5.30 0.80 9.50
N PHE A 52 -5.07 0.75 8.20
CA PHE A 52 -3.99 -0.06 7.60
C PHE A 52 -2.58 0.40 8.05
N LYS A 53 -2.46 1.30 9.03
CA LYS A 53 -1.21 1.92 9.47
C LYS A 53 -0.25 0.95 10.14
N THR A 54 -0.72 -0.23 10.48
CA THR A 54 0.12 -1.31 10.99
C THR A 54 0.46 -2.25 9.83
N GLY A 55 1.57 -1.97 9.14
CA GLY A 55 2.39 -3.06 8.60
C GLY A 55 2.29 -3.39 7.11
N LEU A 56 1.84 -2.49 6.24
CA LEU A 56 1.91 -2.79 4.80
C LEU A 56 3.28 -2.62 4.19
N PHE A 57 4.07 -1.65 4.65
CA PHE A 57 5.44 -1.47 4.17
C PHE A 57 6.38 -1.17 5.32
N LYS A 58 7.41 -2.01 5.45
CA LYS A 58 8.56 -1.72 6.29
C LYS A 58 9.34 -0.54 5.68
N PRO A 59 10.02 0.29 6.48
CA PRO A 59 10.90 1.34 5.97
C PRO A 59 11.92 0.82 4.95
N GLU A 60 12.38 -0.42 5.13
CA GLU A 60 13.28 -1.14 4.23
C GLU A 60 12.65 -1.39 2.85
N GLU A 61 11.36 -1.67 2.76
CA GLU A 61 10.67 -1.94 1.49
C GLU A 61 10.53 -0.68 0.65
N ILE A 62 10.26 0.47 1.29
CA ILE A 62 10.24 1.79 0.64
C ILE A 62 11.64 2.10 0.07
N ASP A 63 12.66 1.82 0.86
CA ASP A 63 14.05 2.06 0.47
C ASP A 63 14.48 1.20 -0.72
N ASN A 64 14.14 -0.09 -0.66
CA ASN A 64 14.42 -1.02 -1.75
C ASN A 64 13.74 -0.60 -3.05
N ILE A 65 12.45 -0.22 -2.99
CA ILE A 65 11.72 0.28 -4.16
C ILE A 65 12.39 1.54 -4.69
N PHE A 66 12.68 2.53 -3.83
CA PHE A 66 13.30 3.77 -4.29
C PHE A 66 14.63 3.49 -5.01
N THR A 67 15.46 2.63 -4.43
CA THR A 67 16.77 2.25 -4.98
C THR A 67 16.64 1.53 -6.32
N LEU A 68 15.59 0.72 -6.53
CA LEU A 68 15.31 0.09 -7.83
C LEU A 68 15.01 1.11 -8.94
N PHE A 69 14.43 2.26 -8.60
CA PHE A 69 14.09 3.31 -9.57
C PHE A 69 15.18 4.38 -9.71
N ASP A 70 16.03 4.56 -8.70
CA ASP A 70 17.26 5.38 -8.76
C ASP A 70 18.44 4.59 -9.33
N LEU A 71 18.29 4.08 -10.56
CA LEU A 71 19.31 3.26 -11.24
C LEU A 71 20.66 3.97 -11.40
N LYS A 72 20.66 5.30 -11.40
CA LYS A 72 21.87 6.13 -11.54
C LYS A 72 22.53 6.43 -10.20
N GLN A 73 21.87 6.11 -9.07
CA GLN A 73 22.31 6.45 -7.72
C GLN A 73 22.53 7.96 -7.54
N ASP A 74 21.70 8.78 -8.20
CA ASP A 74 21.80 10.23 -8.14
C ASP A 74 21.22 10.79 -6.82
N GLY A 75 20.57 9.95 -6.02
CA GLY A 75 19.88 10.31 -4.77
C GLY A 75 18.48 10.89 -4.98
N TRP A 76 17.99 10.86 -6.22
CA TRP A 76 16.67 11.35 -6.61
C TRP A 76 16.14 10.62 -7.83
N ILE A 77 14.82 10.56 -7.95
CA ILE A 77 14.11 10.01 -9.12
C ILE A 77 13.22 11.09 -9.74
N SER A 78 12.98 11.00 -11.04
CA SER A 78 12.03 11.89 -11.72
C SER A 78 10.61 11.65 -11.24
N LYS A 79 9.72 12.64 -11.43
CA LYS A 79 8.28 12.49 -11.15
C LYS A 79 7.68 11.22 -11.72
N LYS A 80 7.99 10.90 -12.98
CA LYS A 80 7.49 9.69 -13.64
C LYS A 80 7.95 8.42 -12.93
N GLN A 81 9.24 8.34 -12.60
CA GLN A 81 9.79 7.21 -11.85
C GLN A 81 9.18 7.09 -10.45
N ALA A 82 8.91 8.20 -9.78
CA ALA A 82 8.24 8.19 -8.48
C ALA A 82 6.81 7.66 -8.57
N ILE A 83 6.06 8.05 -9.60
CA ILE A 83 4.72 7.54 -9.87
C ILE A 83 4.76 6.03 -10.15
N ASP A 84 5.70 5.57 -10.97
CA ASP A 84 5.85 4.14 -11.29
C ASP A 84 6.26 3.35 -10.05
N ALA A 85 7.21 3.86 -9.25
CA ALA A 85 7.61 3.28 -7.96
C ALA A 85 6.43 3.17 -6.98
N PHE A 86 5.61 4.23 -6.89
CA PHE A 86 4.41 4.24 -6.08
C PHE A 86 3.40 3.18 -6.54
N LYS A 87 3.20 3.03 -7.86
CA LYS A 87 2.28 2.03 -8.43
C LYS A 87 2.76 0.60 -8.14
N VAL A 88 4.07 0.35 -8.20
CA VAL A 88 4.66 -0.95 -7.82
C VAL A 88 4.42 -1.24 -6.34
N MET A 89 4.63 -0.24 -5.48
CA MET A 89 4.37 -0.39 -4.04
C MET A 89 2.91 -0.62 -3.72
N ALA A 90 2.02 0.21 -4.24
CA ALA A 90 0.60 0.14 -3.91
C ALA A 90 -0.09 -1.10 -4.50
N ALA A 91 0.64 -1.93 -5.26
CA ALA A 91 0.14 -3.09 -6.00
C ALA A 91 -1.04 -2.77 -6.94
N SER A 92 -1.37 -1.49 -7.15
CA SER A 92 -2.43 -1.06 -8.04
C SER A 92 -2.32 0.43 -8.39
N GLN A 93 -2.86 0.77 -9.55
CA GLN A 93 -3.02 2.16 -10.00
C GLN A 93 -4.17 2.90 -9.30
N TYR A 94 -5.03 2.20 -8.54
CA TYR A 94 -6.25 2.76 -7.95
C TYR A 94 -5.99 3.52 -6.65
N GLN A 95 -4.82 3.35 -6.02
CA GLN A 95 -4.47 4.11 -4.82
C GLN A 95 -3.88 5.50 -5.13
N LEU A 96 -3.37 5.72 -6.35
CA LEU A 96 -2.84 7.03 -6.74
C LEU A 96 -3.99 7.93 -7.24
N LYS A 97 -4.57 8.73 -6.33
CA LYS A 97 -5.68 9.63 -6.65
C LYS A 97 -5.23 10.92 -7.34
N ASP A 98 -4.00 11.33 -7.10
CA ASP A 98 -3.45 12.57 -7.62
C ASP A 98 -1.95 12.41 -7.89
N GLU A 99 -1.54 12.52 -9.16
CA GLU A 99 -0.14 12.46 -9.57
C GLU A 99 0.61 13.79 -9.31
N SER A 100 -0.10 14.88 -9.01
CA SER A 100 0.48 16.20 -8.72
C SER A 100 1.22 16.27 -7.39
N ILE A 101 1.00 15.28 -6.50
CA ILE A 101 1.70 15.15 -5.20
C ILE A 101 3.21 14.96 -5.37
N PHE A 102 3.66 14.46 -6.53
CA PHE A 102 5.07 14.24 -6.81
C PHE A 102 5.69 15.46 -7.50
N PRO A 103 6.76 16.06 -6.94
CA PRO A 103 7.55 17.08 -7.63
C PRO A 103 8.35 16.47 -8.79
N GLU A 104 8.87 17.32 -9.69
CA GLU A 104 9.70 16.90 -10.84
C GLU A 104 10.93 16.08 -10.43
N LYS A 105 11.48 16.38 -9.26
CA LYS A 105 12.64 15.72 -8.65
C LYS A 105 12.25 15.25 -7.24
N VAL A 106 12.19 13.94 -7.05
CA VAL A 106 11.77 13.31 -5.80
C VAL A 106 12.96 12.64 -5.12
N THR A 107 13.32 13.12 -3.93
CA THR A 107 14.36 12.48 -3.09
C THR A 107 13.76 11.30 -2.32
N LYS A 108 14.62 10.41 -1.83
CA LYS A 108 14.22 9.27 -0.98
C LYS A 108 13.36 9.69 0.21
N LYS A 109 13.75 10.78 0.89
CA LYS A 109 13.00 11.31 2.04
C LYS A 109 11.59 11.77 1.63
N GLN A 110 11.49 12.55 0.55
CA GLN A 110 10.20 13.00 0.02
C GLN A 110 9.33 11.83 -0.43
N PHE A 111 9.92 10.82 -1.08
CA PHE A 111 9.20 9.62 -1.48
C PHE A 111 8.61 8.89 -0.26
N ALA A 112 9.41 8.68 0.79
CA ALA A 112 8.96 8.04 2.03
C ALA A 112 7.85 8.84 2.75
N GLU A 113 7.95 10.17 2.79
CA GLU A 113 6.92 11.04 3.36
C GLU A 113 5.60 10.93 2.56
N ILE A 114 5.66 11.03 1.23
CA ILE A 114 4.48 10.92 0.36
C ILE A 114 3.82 9.54 0.51
N ILE A 115 4.62 8.47 0.50
CA ILE A 115 4.15 7.09 0.74
C ILE A 115 3.52 6.98 2.12
N GLY A 116 4.13 7.55 3.16
CA GLY A 116 3.56 7.51 4.50
C GLY A 116 2.22 8.23 4.61
N GLU A 117 2.08 9.39 4.00
CA GLU A 117 0.82 10.13 4.02
C GLU A 117 -0.30 9.47 3.21
N HIS A 118 0.04 8.83 2.08
CA HIS A 118 -0.96 8.32 1.12
C HIS A 118 -1.21 6.81 1.20
N LEU A 119 -0.24 6.03 1.67
CA LEU A 119 -0.35 4.58 1.89
C LEU A 119 -0.38 4.19 3.38
N GLY A 120 -0.22 5.15 4.30
CA GLY A 120 -0.58 5.01 5.71
C GLY A 120 0.57 4.70 6.67
N ILE A 121 1.74 5.31 6.52
CA ILE A 121 2.83 5.23 7.51
C ILE A 121 2.91 6.58 8.24
N LYS A 122 2.39 6.61 9.48
CA LYS A 122 2.71 7.65 10.47
C LYS A 122 3.00 6.98 11.80
#